data_AF-A0A523ZIY4-F1
#
_entry.id   AF-A0A523ZIY4-F1
#
_cell.length_a   1.000
_cell.length_b   1.000
_cell.length_c   1.000
_cell.angle_alpha   90.00
_cell.angle_beta   90.00
_cell.angle_gamma   90.00
#
_symmetry.space_group_name_H-M   'P 1'
#
loop_
_entity.id
_entity.type
_entity.pdbx_description
1 polymer ?
#
loop_
_entity_poly.entity_id
_entity_poly.type
_entity_poly.pdbx_seq_one_letter_code
_entity_poly.pdbx_strand_id
1 'polypeptide(L)'
;LEGKGPEICRVDLTGLDCVTLYENALCLARILKKGRTSYDDFIAELTFTRYRKGVLTDYTSRLHYTSDWIHDNERKKVVKNITRDLGGEEFPVRVSFMSENPGYYQALREFPEFVGTIAEIEQGINKRKHWVISRKKVKGAQDHLRTGDIIAVATEKKGLDYSHTGLAFQDEKRKIRLLHASSIKKKVLLDTELYRYIQSVETYTGITVARPLEVGKIHGLTNQFA
;
A
#
# COMPACT_ATOMS: atom_id res chain seq x y z
N LEU A 1 4.03 -8.05 -11.70
CA LEU A 1 2.80 -8.71 -11.20
C LEU A 1 1.89 -9.14 -12.34
N GLU A 2 1.82 -8.36 -13.43
CA GLU A 2 1.20 -8.79 -14.68
C GLU A 2 1.91 -10.04 -15.24
N GLY A 3 1.13 -10.93 -15.86
CA GLY A 3 1.63 -12.13 -16.50
C GLY A 3 0.51 -12.83 -17.27
N LYS A 4 0.88 -13.73 -18.18
CA LYS A 4 -0.09 -14.51 -18.95
C LYS A 4 -0.85 -15.50 -18.04
N GLY A 5 -2.07 -15.82 -18.43
CA GLY A 5 -2.92 -16.80 -17.74
C GLY A 5 -3.68 -16.20 -16.55
N PRO A 6 -4.32 -17.04 -15.72
CA PRO A 6 -5.12 -16.57 -14.59
C PRO A 6 -4.30 -15.75 -13.60
N GLU A 7 -4.98 -14.93 -12.80
CA GLU A 7 -4.36 -14.23 -11.69
C GLU A 7 -3.81 -15.26 -10.69
N ILE A 8 -2.58 -15.06 -10.27
CA ILE A 8 -1.91 -15.81 -9.21
C ILE A 8 -1.07 -14.82 -8.40
N CYS A 9 -0.76 -15.13 -7.14
CA CYS A 9 0.05 -14.27 -6.30
C CYS A 9 1.53 -14.34 -6.72
N ARG A 10 1.88 -13.60 -7.78
CA ARG A 10 3.25 -13.54 -8.30
C ARG A 10 4.15 -12.73 -7.36
N VAL A 11 5.38 -13.18 -7.17
CA VAL A 11 6.41 -12.41 -6.47
C VAL A 11 7.72 -12.45 -7.23
N ASP A 12 8.36 -11.29 -7.32
CA ASP A 12 9.72 -11.13 -7.82
C ASP A 12 10.43 -10.17 -6.84
N LEU A 13 11.48 -10.67 -6.19
CA LEU A 13 12.28 -9.89 -5.25
C LEU A 13 13.52 -9.28 -5.93
N THR A 14 13.77 -9.59 -7.20
CA THR A 14 14.88 -9.05 -7.99
C THR A 14 14.51 -7.75 -8.71
N GLY A 15 13.20 -7.52 -8.92
CA GLY A 15 12.65 -6.28 -9.45
C GLY A 15 11.42 -5.83 -8.66
N LEU A 16 11.48 -4.63 -8.09
CA LEU A 16 10.41 -4.05 -7.28
C LEU A 16 9.95 -2.71 -7.85
N ASP A 17 8.64 -2.52 -7.87
CA ASP A 17 7.99 -1.21 -7.97
C ASP A 17 7.69 -0.64 -6.57
N CYS A 18 7.08 0.54 -6.51
CA CYS A 18 6.81 1.19 -5.23
C CYS A 18 5.83 0.41 -4.34
N VAL A 19 4.85 -0.27 -4.96
CA VAL A 19 3.83 -1.05 -4.23
C VAL A 19 4.41 -2.36 -3.71
N THR A 20 5.01 -3.14 -4.61
CA THR A 20 5.63 -4.43 -4.28
C THR A 20 6.74 -4.30 -3.26
N LEU A 21 7.47 -3.18 -3.22
CA LEU A 21 8.44 -2.90 -2.15
C LEU A 21 7.80 -2.93 -0.76
N TYR A 22 6.76 -2.12 -0.52
CA TYR A 22 6.17 -2.06 0.82
C TYR A 22 5.39 -3.33 1.15
N GLU A 23 4.72 -3.95 0.16
CA GLU A 23 3.99 -5.20 0.39
C GLU A 23 4.94 -6.34 0.79
N ASN A 24 6.03 -6.53 0.05
CA ASN A 24 7.00 -7.58 0.33
C ASN A 24 7.69 -7.33 1.68
N ALA A 25 8.12 -6.10 1.95
CA ALA A 25 8.75 -5.74 3.23
C ALA A 25 7.80 -5.98 4.42
N LEU A 26 6.54 -5.57 4.30
CA LEU A 26 5.52 -5.79 5.32
C LEU A 26 5.27 -7.29 5.56
N CYS A 27 5.09 -8.07 4.50
CA CYS A 27 4.80 -9.49 4.61
C CYS A 27 5.98 -10.27 5.18
N LEU A 28 7.21 -10.00 4.73
CA LEU A 28 8.43 -10.58 5.31
C LEU A 28 8.56 -10.27 6.80
N ALA A 29 8.36 -9.01 7.20
CA ALA A 29 8.41 -8.64 8.62
C ALA A 29 7.34 -9.40 9.44
N ARG A 30 6.14 -9.54 8.89
CA ARG A 30 5.02 -10.21 9.58
C ARG A 30 5.20 -11.71 9.71
N ILE A 31 5.68 -12.42 8.69
CA ILE A 31 5.93 -13.86 8.80
C ILE A 31 7.05 -14.15 9.81
N LEU A 32 8.12 -13.33 9.83
CA LEU A 32 9.19 -13.47 10.81
C LEU A 32 8.67 -13.26 12.24
N LYS A 33 7.79 -12.27 12.44
CA LYS A 33 7.10 -12.05 13.73
C LYS A 33 6.15 -13.19 14.12
N LYS A 34 5.64 -13.95 13.15
CA LYS A 34 4.85 -15.18 13.36
C LYS A 34 5.71 -16.42 13.63
N GLY A 35 7.04 -16.31 13.64
CA GLY A 35 7.94 -17.47 13.74
C GLY A 35 7.94 -18.34 12.48
N ARG A 36 7.60 -17.76 11.32
CA ARG A 36 7.47 -18.43 10.02
C ARG A 36 8.55 -17.92 9.06
N THR A 37 9.08 -18.80 8.23
CA THR A 37 10.21 -18.49 7.33
C THR A 37 10.12 -19.15 5.96
N SER A 38 9.07 -19.92 5.67
CA SER A 38 8.96 -20.62 4.40
C SER A 38 8.49 -19.68 3.28
N TYR A 39 8.77 -20.09 2.03
CA TYR A 39 8.23 -19.40 0.85
C TYR A 39 6.69 -19.42 0.84
N ASP A 40 6.08 -20.55 1.22
CA ASP A 40 4.63 -20.69 1.25
C ASP A 40 3.99 -19.78 2.32
N ASP A 41 4.64 -19.61 3.48
CA ASP A 41 4.21 -18.64 4.49
C ASP A 41 4.23 -17.21 3.94
N PHE A 42 5.27 -16.87 3.18
CA PHE A 42 5.39 -15.57 2.55
C PHE A 42 4.31 -15.35 1.49
N ILE A 43 4.06 -16.32 0.60
CA ILE A 43 3.00 -16.25 -0.40
C ILE A 43 1.62 -16.18 0.25
N ALA A 44 1.38 -16.91 1.34
CA ALA A 44 0.13 -16.85 2.08
C ALA A 44 -0.08 -15.46 2.71
N GLU A 45 0.95 -14.88 3.34
CA GLU A 45 0.86 -13.53 3.91
C GLU A 45 0.64 -12.48 2.81
N LEU A 46 1.38 -12.59 1.71
CA LEU A 46 1.27 -11.67 0.58
C LEU A 46 -0.10 -11.76 -0.08
N THR A 47 -0.64 -12.98 -0.23
CA THR A 47 -2.00 -13.18 -0.73
C THR A 47 -3.02 -12.54 0.21
N PHE A 48 -2.85 -12.74 1.52
CA PHE A 48 -3.73 -12.16 2.53
C PHE A 48 -3.74 -10.63 2.47
N THR A 49 -2.61 -9.96 2.23
CA THR A 49 -2.56 -8.49 2.18
C THR A 49 -2.93 -7.91 0.83
N ARG A 50 -2.50 -8.53 -0.28
CA ARG A 50 -2.61 -8.01 -1.66
C ARG A 50 -4.01 -8.15 -2.25
N TYR A 51 -4.76 -9.17 -1.83
CA TYR A 51 -6.08 -9.46 -2.36
C TYR A 51 -7.18 -9.07 -1.37
N ARG A 52 -8.31 -8.66 -1.92
CA ARG A 52 -9.49 -8.19 -1.20
C ARG A 52 -9.98 -9.26 -0.24
N LYS A 53 -10.13 -8.91 1.05
CA LYS A 53 -10.46 -9.84 2.13
C LYS A 53 -9.48 -11.02 2.27
N GLY A 54 -8.31 -10.94 1.62
CA GLY A 54 -7.31 -12.00 1.57
C GLY A 54 -7.67 -13.17 0.66
N VAL A 55 -8.65 -13.02 -0.24
CA VAL A 55 -9.09 -14.08 -1.15
C VAL A 55 -8.71 -13.72 -2.58
N LEU A 56 -7.87 -14.55 -3.19
CA LEU A 56 -7.51 -14.45 -4.60
C LEU A 56 -8.56 -15.20 -5.43
N THR A 57 -9.27 -14.49 -6.30
CA THR A 57 -10.19 -15.09 -7.28
C THR A 57 -9.71 -14.85 -8.70
N ASP A 58 -9.49 -13.58 -9.05
CA ASP A 58 -9.13 -13.09 -10.37
C ASP A 58 -8.43 -11.73 -10.26
N TYR A 59 -8.15 -11.09 -11.39
CA TYR A 59 -7.48 -9.78 -11.44
C TYR A 59 -8.17 -8.70 -10.60
N THR A 60 -9.50 -8.70 -10.53
CA THR A 60 -10.31 -7.69 -9.83
C THR A 60 -10.30 -7.88 -8.31
N SER A 61 -9.91 -9.07 -7.83
CA SER A 61 -9.68 -9.33 -6.41
C SER A 61 -8.41 -8.66 -5.88
N ARG A 62 -7.45 -8.30 -6.75
CA ARG A 62 -6.24 -7.59 -6.34
C ARG A 62 -6.57 -6.13 -6.00
N LEU A 63 -5.95 -5.64 -4.92
CA LEU A 63 -6.15 -4.27 -4.44
C LEU A 63 -5.27 -3.29 -5.24
N HIS A 64 -5.76 -2.85 -6.41
CA HIS A 64 -4.98 -1.99 -7.32
C HIS A 64 -4.88 -0.53 -6.87
N TYR A 65 -5.93 0.01 -6.25
CA TYR A 65 -5.94 1.36 -5.70
C TYR A 65 -5.40 1.36 -4.27
N THR A 66 -4.45 2.26 -3.96
CA THR A 66 -3.78 2.24 -2.65
C THR A 66 -4.74 2.63 -1.51
N SER A 67 -5.74 3.50 -1.76
CA SER A 67 -6.82 3.78 -0.81
C SER A 67 -7.59 2.52 -0.42
N ASP A 68 -7.86 1.65 -1.39
CA ASP A 68 -8.56 0.39 -1.18
C ASP A 68 -7.68 -0.64 -0.50
N TRP A 69 -6.39 -0.69 -0.85
CA TRP A 69 -5.40 -1.51 -0.15
C TRP A 69 -5.32 -1.15 1.33
N ILE A 70 -5.22 0.15 1.66
CA ILE A 70 -5.17 0.62 3.05
C ILE A 70 -6.47 0.27 3.78
N HIS A 71 -7.62 0.53 3.17
CA HIS A 71 -8.92 0.25 3.78
C HIS A 71 -9.13 -1.24 4.08
N ASP A 72 -8.85 -2.12 3.12
CA ASP A 72 -9.01 -3.56 3.31
C ASP A 72 -8.01 -4.10 4.33
N ASN A 73 -6.75 -3.65 4.29
CA ASN A 73 -5.73 -4.08 5.25
C ASN A 73 -5.96 -3.53 6.66
N GLU A 74 -6.63 -2.39 6.81
CA GLU A 74 -7.11 -1.92 8.12
C GLU A 74 -8.20 -2.84 8.68
N ARG A 75 -9.19 -3.21 7.85
CA ARG A 75 -10.23 -4.18 8.25
C ARG A 75 -9.65 -5.56 8.58
N LYS A 76 -8.61 -5.98 7.87
CA LYS A 76 -7.85 -7.22 8.13
C LYS A 76 -6.91 -7.11 9.35
N LYS A 77 -6.87 -5.96 10.04
CA LYS A 77 -5.98 -5.69 11.18
C LYS A 77 -4.49 -5.89 10.86
N VAL A 78 -4.10 -5.60 9.61
CA VAL A 78 -2.70 -5.64 9.14
C VAL A 78 -2.03 -4.30 9.38
N VAL A 79 -2.75 -3.21 9.11
CA VAL A 79 -2.30 -1.83 9.30
C VAL A 79 -3.38 -1.03 10.04
N LYS A 80 -3.02 0.15 10.56
CA LYS A 80 -3.96 1.18 10.99
C LYS A 80 -3.69 2.43 10.16
N ASN A 81 -4.73 3.04 9.58
CA ASN A 81 -4.64 4.35 8.97
C ASN A 81 -4.57 5.41 10.09
N ILE A 82 -3.37 5.92 10.36
CA ILE A 82 -3.14 6.91 11.42
C ILE A 82 -3.23 8.35 10.90
N THR A 83 -3.55 8.56 9.63
CA THR A 83 -3.52 9.88 8.98
C THR A 83 -4.38 10.91 9.70
N ARG A 84 -5.57 10.51 10.15
CA ARG A 84 -6.48 11.40 10.91
C ARG A 84 -5.88 11.78 12.27
N ASP A 85 -5.26 10.82 12.96
CA ASP A 85 -4.61 11.03 14.26
C ASP A 85 -3.42 12.02 14.16
N LEU A 86 -2.86 12.17 12.95
CA LEU A 86 -1.76 13.09 12.63
C LEU A 86 -2.22 14.46 12.12
N GLY A 87 -3.50 14.81 12.30
CA GLY A 87 -4.07 16.08 11.84
C GLY A 87 -4.44 16.10 10.36
N GLY A 88 -4.63 14.91 9.76
CA GLY A 88 -5.13 14.76 8.40
C GLY A 88 -6.55 15.30 8.24
N GLU A 89 -6.84 15.80 7.05
CA GLU A 89 -8.14 16.31 6.63
C GLU A 89 -8.79 15.36 5.64
N GLU A 90 -10.08 15.57 5.37
CA GLU A 90 -10.84 14.72 4.46
C GLU A 90 -10.24 14.80 3.05
N PHE A 91 -9.97 13.62 2.48
CA PHE A 91 -9.37 13.47 1.16
C PHE A 91 -10.45 13.08 0.15
N PRO A 92 -10.81 13.94 -0.82
CA PRO A 92 -11.85 13.65 -1.80
C PRO A 92 -11.35 12.69 -2.88
N VAL A 93 -11.13 11.43 -2.53
CA VAL A 93 -10.76 10.38 -3.47
C VAL A 93 -11.86 10.20 -4.51
N ARG A 94 -11.46 10.27 -5.79
CA ARG A 94 -12.33 10.05 -6.95
C ARG A 94 -11.58 9.18 -7.95
N VAL A 95 -11.51 7.89 -7.65
CA VAL A 95 -10.89 6.91 -8.54
C VAL A 95 -11.85 6.53 -9.65
N SER A 96 -11.32 6.45 -10.87
CA SER A 96 -12.01 5.98 -12.07
C SER A 96 -11.05 5.56 -13.19
N PHE A 97 -9.73 5.68 -12.95
CA PHE A 97 -8.74 5.63 -14.03
C PHE A 97 -8.70 4.26 -14.73
N MET A 98 -8.78 3.16 -13.99
CA MET A 98 -8.70 1.82 -14.56
C MET A 98 -9.91 1.52 -15.46
N SER A 99 -11.14 1.79 -14.99
CA SER A 99 -12.34 1.52 -15.80
C SER A 99 -12.50 2.48 -16.98
N GLU A 100 -12.05 3.74 -16.86
CA GLU A 100 -12.04 4.70 -17.97
C GLU A 100 -10.91 4.46 -18.97
N ASN A 101 -9.85 3.73 -18.57
CA ASN A 101 -8.67 3.49 -19.41
C ASN A 101 -8.25 2.00 -19.43
N PRO A 102 -9.14 1.05 -19.76
CA PRO A 102 -8.86 -0.38 -19.69
C PRO A 102 -7.74 -0.80 -20.65
N GLY A 103 -7.53 -0.04 -21.72
CA GLY A 103 -6.47 -0.25 -22.70
C GLY A 103 -5.05 -0.22 -22.12
N TYR A 104 -4.81 0.36 -20.94
CA TYR A 104 -3.48 0.32 -20.29
C TYR A 104 -3.19 -1.00 -19.57
N TYR A 105 -4.20 -1.81 -19.28
CA TYR A 105 -4.09 -2.98 -18.40
C TYR A 105 -4.31 -4.25 -19.21
N GLN A 106 -3.31 -5.13 -19.24
CA GLN A 106 -3.38 -6.38 -20.01
C GLN A 106 -4.61 -7.21 -19.63
N ALA A 107 -4.86 -7.42 -18.34
CA ALA A 107 -6.01 -8.19 -17.88
C ALA A 107 -7.36 -7.57 -18.29
N LEU A 108 -7.48 -6.24 -18.35
CA LEU A 108 -8.72 -5.58 -18.78
C LEU A 108 -8.89 -5.59 -20.31
N ARG A 109 -7.81 -5.73 -21.07
CA ARG A 109 -7.88 -5.98 -22.52
C ARG A 109 -8.26 -7.44 -22.82
N GLU A 110 -7.71 -8.38 -22.06
CA GLU A 110 -7.96 -9.81 -22.24
C GLU A 110 -9.34 -10.23 -21.73
N PHE A 111 -9.83 -9.60 -20.65
CA PHE A 111 -11.12 -9.89 -20.02
C PHE A 111 -11.93 -8.59 -19.84
N PRO A 112 -12.58 -8.07 -20.91
CA PRO A 112 -13.34 -6.83 -20.85
C PRO A 112 -14.47 -6.81 -19.81
N GLU A 113 -14.98 -7.97 -19.40
CA GLU A 113 -15.97 -8.13 -18.33
C GLU A 113 -15.47 -7.62 -16.96
N PHE A 114 -14.16 -7.61 -16.74
CA PHE A 114 -13.56 -7.07 -15.51
C PHE A 114 -13.73 -5.55 -15.40
N VAL A 115 -13.93 -4.83 -16.51
CA VAL A 115 -14.08 -3.38 -16.50
C VAL A 115 -15.29 -2.94 -15.67
N GLY A 116 -16.43 -3.64 -15.80
CA GLY A 116 -17.62 -3.36 -14.99
C GLY A 116 -17.38 -3.58 -13.50
N THR A 117 -16.71 -4.68 -13.14
CA THR A 117 -16.35 -4.99 -11.75
C THR A 117 -15.40 -3.95 -11.16
N ILE A 118 -14.40 -3.51 -11.93
CA ILE A 118 -13.48 -2.44 -11.52
C ILE A 118 -14.23 -1.12 -11.31
N ALA A 119 -15.16 -0.76 -12.19
CA ALA A 119 -15.98 0.44 -12.03
C ALA A 119 -16.84 0.40 -10.74
N GLU A 120 -17.41 -0.75 -10.40
CA GLU A 120 -18.14 -0.94 -9.14
C GLU A 120 -17.22 -0.81 -7.91
N ILE A 121 -16.01 -1.38 -7.97
CA ILE A 121 -14.98 -1.23 -6.95
C ILE A 121 -14.61 0.25 -6.77
N GLU A 122 -14.39 0.97 -7.87
CA GLU A 122 -14.08 2.40 -7.86
C GLU A 122 -15.21 3.22 -7.21
N GLN A 123 -16.47 2.96 -7.53
CA GLN A 123 -17.61 3.58 -6.86
C GLN A 123 -17.63 3.27 -5.36
N GLY A 124 -17.30 2.04 -4.97
CA GLY A 124 -17.18 1.62 -3.58
C GLY A 124 -16.07 2.36 -2.83
N ILE A 125 -14.94 2.63 -3.49
CA ILE A 125 -13.83 3.43 -2.94
C ILE A 125 -14.29 4.88 -2.77
N ASN A 126 -14.93 5.46 -3.78
CA ASN A 126 -15.35 6.87 -3.81
C ASN A 126 -16.42 7.23 -2.75
N LYS A 127 -17.19 6.23 -2.29
CA LYS A 127 -18.19 6.41 -1.22
C LYS A 127 -17.60 6.44 0.19
N ARG A 128 -16.34 6.04 0.38
CA ARG A 128 -15.69 5.98 1.69
C ARG A 128 -15.10 7.35 2.06
N LYS A 129 -15.00 7.62 3.35
CA LYS A 129 -14.19 8.73 3.86
C LYS A 129 -12.72 8.35 3.82
N HIS A 130 -11.90 9.21 3.23
CA HIS A 130 -10.45 9.07 3.18
C HIS A 130 -9.79 10.25 3.88
N TRP A 131 -8.52 10.10 4.24
CA TRP A 131 -7.78 11.10 5.00
C TRP A 131 -6.42 11.34 4.37
N VAL A 132 -6.00 12.61 4.32
CA VAL A 132 -4.69 13.02 3.83
C VAL A 132 -4.12 14.09 4.74
N ILE A 133 -2.82 14.03 5.00
CA ILE A 133 -2.05 15.14 5.53
C ILE A 133 -1.61 15.96 4.31
N SER A 134 -2.20 17.14 4.12
CA SER A 134 -1.85 17.97 2.97
C SER A 134 -0.36 18.33 2.95
N ARG A 135 0.13 18.58 1.73
CA ARG A 135 1.54 18.96 1.43
C ARG A 135 2.13 19.97 2.42
N LYS A 136 1.34 20.96 2.84
CA LYS A 136 1.76 22.02 3.77
C LYS A 136 1.94 21.52 5.21
N LYS A 137 1.20 20.49 5.62
CA LYS A 137 1.19 19.92 6.98
C LYS A 137 2.18 18.76 7.17
N VAL A 138 2.72 18.19 6.07
CA VAL A 138 3.63 17.02 6.13
C VAL A 138 4.81 17.23 7.07
N LYS A 139 5.45 18.41 7.03
CA LYS A 139 6.60 18.72 7.88
C LYS A 139 6.29 18.59 9.37
N GLY A 140 5.12 19.04 9.81
CA GLY A 140 4.70 18.94 11.22
C GLY A 140 4.26 17.54 11.63
N ALA A 141 3.81 16.71 10.69
CA ALA A 141 3.42 15.34 10.98
C ALA A 141 4.63 14.39 11.13
N GLN A 142 5.78 14.72 10.54
CA GLN A 142 6.96 13.83 10.50
C GLN A 142 7.44 13.40 11.89
N ASP A 143 7.34 14.25 12.91
CA ASP A 143 7.81 13.92 14.26
C ASP A 143 7.07 12.74 14.91
N HIS A 144 5.89 12.39 14.38
CA HIS A 144 5.06 11.28 14.86
C HIS A 144 5.18 10.02 13.98
N LEU A 145 5.90 10.11 12.87
CA LEU A 145 6.16 8.98 11.98
C LEU A 145 7.28 8.10 12.53
N ARG A 146 7.22 6.82 12.19
CA ARG A 146 8.16 5.79 12.64
C ARG A 146 8.72 5.05 11.43
N THR A 147 9.92 4.50 11.59
CA THR A 147 10.47 3.57 10.59
C THR A 147 9.48 2.44 10.33
N GLY A 148 9.16 2.21 9.06
CA GLY A 148 8.21 1.19 8.63
C GLY A 148 6.76 1.67 8.47
N ASP A 149 6.43 2.92 8.83
CA ASP A 149 5.15 3.49 8.42
C ASP A 149 5.07 3.54 6.90
N ILE A 150 3.98 3.04 6.33
CA ILE A 150 3.73 3.04 4.89
C ILE A 150 3.19 4.42 4.51
N ILE A 151 3.85 5.05 3.54
CA ILE A 151 3.52 6.38 3.04
C ILE A 151 2.92 6.22 1.65
N ALA A 152 1.68 6.67 1.49
CA ALA A 152 1.02 6.80 0.19
C ALA A 152 0.98 8.28 -0.21
N VAL A 153 1.57 8.62 -1.36
CA VAL A 153 1.73 9.99 -1.84
C VAL A 153 0.55 10.37 -2.73
N ALA A 154 -0.32 11.23 -2.19
CA ALA A 154 -1.55 11.65 -2.84
C ALA A 154 -1.24 12.53 -4.07
N THR A 155 -2.09 12.45 -5.09
CA THR A 155 -1.93 13.23 -6.33
C THR A 155 -3.24 13.90 -6.74
N GLU A 156 -3.12 14.92 -7.58
CA GLU A 156 -4.26 15.57 -8.24
C GLU A 156 -4.59 14.99 -9.62
N LYS A 157 -3.86 13.96 -10.07
CA LYS A 157 -4.14 13.29 -11.35
C LYS A 157 -5.56 12.73 -11.35
N LYS A 158 -6.35 13.15 -12.33
CA LYS A 158 -7.75 12.72 -12.49
C LYS A 158 -7.87 11.20 -12.50
N GLY A 159 -8.82 10.67 -11.72
CA GLY A 159 -9.12 9.25 -11.65
C GLY A 159 -8.17 8.42 -10.76
N LEU A 160 -7.16 9.03 -10.14
CA LEU A 160 -6.18 8.37 -9.28
C LEU A 160 -6.22 8.94 -7.85
N ASP A 161 -5.95 8.09 -6.88
CA ASP A 161 -5.84 8.44 -5.46
C ASP A 161 -4.38 8.76 -5.06
N TYR A 162 -3.46 7.86 -5.41
CA TYR A 162 -2.04 7.98 -5.08
C TYR A 162 -1.18 7.72 -6.31
N SER A 163 -0.07 8.44 -6.41
CA SER A 163 0.86 8.32 -7.54
C SER A 163 2.13 7.55 -7.20
N HIS A 164 2.43 7.42 -5.90
CA HIS A 164 3.66 6.81 -5.44
C HIS A 164 3.50 6.32 -4.00
N THR A 165 4.32 5.34 -3.60
CA THR A 165 4.33 4.80 -2.24
C THR A 165 5.77 4.54 -1.76
N GLY A 166 5.93 4.40 -0.46
CA GLY A 166 7.20 4.02 0.15
C GLY A 166 7.06 3.82 1.66
N LEU A 167 8.20 3.74 2.34
CA LEU A 167 8.28 3.56 3.78
C LEU A 167 8.97 4.77 4.40
N ALA A 168 8.42 5.27 5.50
CA ALA A 168 9.14 6.19 6.36
C ALA A 168 10.35 5.47 6.96
N PHE A 169 11.49 6.14 7.01
CA PHE A 169 12.70 5.64 7.63
C PHE A 169 13.33 6.77 8.45
N GLN A 170 13.45 6.56 9.76
CA GLN A 170 14.18 7.45 10.64
C GLN A 170 15.67 7.17 10.51
N ASP A 171 16.42 8.15 10.02
CA ASP A 171 17.88 8.05 9.93
C ASP A 171 18.57 8.26 11.29
N GLU A 172 19.90 8.08 11.30
CA GLU A 172 20.74 8.26 12.49
C GLU A 172 20.67 9.67 13.08
N LYS A 173 20.27 10.67 12.27
CA LYS A 173 20.07 12.07 12.69
C LYS A 173 18.63 12.34 13.13
N ARG A 174 17.83 11.27 13.33
CA ARG A 174 16.41 11.28 13.70
C ARG A 174 15.49 11.94 12.69
N LYS A 175 15.94 12.13 11.45
CA LYS A 175 15.13 12.70 10.37
C LYS A 175 14.32 11.62 9.68
N ILE A 176 13.06 11.90 9.39
CA ILE A 176 12.22 10.97 8.61
C ILE A 176 12.49 11.18 7.12
N ARG A 177 13.03 10.14 6.49
CA ARG A 177 13.35 10.05 5.06
C ARG A 177 12.41 9.06 4.38
N LEU A 178 12.34 9.09 3.05
CA LEU A 178 11.53 8.16 2.26
C LEU A 178 12.39 7.04 1.69
N LEU A 179 12.13 5.80 2.13
CA LEU A 179 12.65 4.59 1.47
C LEU A 179 11.64 4.15 0.40
N HIS A 180 12.04 4.14 -0.87
CA HIS A 180 11.12 3.80 -1.96
C HIS A 180 11.85 3.20 -3.17
N ALA A 181 11.10 2.48 -4.01
CA ALA A 181 11.55 2.06 -5.33
C ALA A 181 11.36 3.23 -6.31
N SER A 182 12.44 3.78 -6.84
CA SER A 182 12.40 4.92 -7.76
C SER A 182 12.50 4.47 -9.20
N SER A 183 11.49 4.81 -10.01
CA SER A 183 11.53 4.61 -11.46
C SER A 183 12.62 5.43 -12.15
N ILE A 184 12.91 6.64 -11.62
CA ILE A 184 13.95 7.55 -12.15
C ILE A 184 15.34 6.99 -11.86
N LYS A 185 15.59 6.51 -10.64
CA LYS A 185 16.90 5.98 -10.23
C LYS A 185 17.06 4.49 -10.52
N LYS A 186 15.99 3.81 -10.93
CA LYS A 186 15.91 2.37 -11.25
C LYS A 186 16.43 1.47 -10.12
N LYS A 187 16.19 1.86 -8.87
CA LYS A 187 16.58 1.11 -7.67
C LYS A 187 15.75 1.51 -6.46
N VAL A 188 15.78 0.67 -5.43
CA VAL A 188 15.36 1.06 -4.08
C VAL A 188 16.42 1.96 -3.48
N LEU A 189 16.01 3.10 -2.94
CA LEU A 189 16.92 4.03 -2.26
C LEU A 189 16.24 4.72 -1.08
N LEU A 190 17.08 5.20 -0.17
CA LEU A 190 16.70 6.15 0.87
C LEU A 190 16.88 7.57 0.30
N ASP A 191 15.78 8.21 -0.06
CA ASP A 191 15.76 9.56 -0.64
C ASP A 191 15.84 10.64 0.46
N THR A 192 15.64 11.90 0.11
CA THR A 192 15.69 13.05 1.02
C THR A 192 14.65 12.95 2.16
N GLU A 193 14.64 13.95 3.03
CA GLU A 193 13.63 14.07 4.08
C GLU A 193 12.22 14.06 3.46
N LEU A 194 11.29 13.34 4.09
CA LEU A 194 9.97 13.07 3.52
C LEU A 194 9.26 14.36 3.08
N TYR A 195 9.19 15.40 3.92
CA TYR A 195 8.54 16.65 3.50
C TYR A 195 9.20 17.30 2.29
N ARG A 196 10.54 17.23 2.16
CA ARG A 196 11.26 17.80 1.01
C ARG A 196 10.94 17.03 -0.25
N TYR A 197 10.82 15.70 -0.15
CA TYR A 197 10.42 14.85 -1.26
C TYR A 197 8.99 15.18 -1.71
N ILE A 198 8.04 15.31 -0.77
CA ILE A 198 6.67 15.70 -1.11
C ILE A 198 6.63 17.12 -1.73
N GLN A 199 7.52 18.01 -1.29
CA GLN A 199 7.64 19.37 -1.83
C GLN A 199 8.37 19.46 -3.18
N SER A 200 9.05 18.41 -3.65
CA SER A 200 9.86 18.49 -4.86
C SER A 200 9.07 18.23 -6.14
N VAL A 201 7.90 17.57 -6.06
CA VAL A 201 7.05 17.25 -7.21
C VAL A 201 5.75 18.02 -7.09
N GLU A 202 5.43 18.87 -8.05
CA GLU A 202 4.26 19.76 -8.02
C GLU A 202 2.94 19.00 -7.83
N THR A 203 2.75 17.91 -8.57
CA THR A 203 1.52 17.10 -8.55
C THR A 203 1.29 16.30 -7.25
N TYR A 204 2.20 16.36 -6.27
CA TYR A 204 2.02 15.72 -4.96
C TYR A 204 1.26 16.63 -4.00
N THR A 205 0.08 16.19 -3.59
CA THR A 205 -0.86 17.00 -2.81
C THR A 205 -0.82 16.73 -1.31
N GLY A 206 -0.21 15.62 -0.89
CA GLY A 206 -0.10 15.24 0.52
C GLY A 206 0.30 13.79 0.70
N ILE A 207 0.12 13.27 1.91
CA ILE A 207 0.38 11.87 2.26
C ILE A 207 -0.76 11.25 3.07
N THR A 208 -0.99 9.96 2.86
CA THR A 208 -1.72 9.11 3.79
C THR A 208 -0.72 8.15 4.43
N VAL A 209 -0.89 7.90 5.72
CA VAL A 209 0.03 7.11 6.53
C VAL A 209 -0.69 5.90 7.09
N ALA A 210 -0.21 4.71 6.71
CA ALA A 210 -0.66 3.45 7.26
C ALA A 210 0.45 2.83 8.11
N ARG A 211 0.18 2.61 9.41
CA ARG A 211 1.13 2.01 10.34
C ARG A 211 0.89 0.50 10.44
N PRO A 212 1.88 -0.36 10.17
CA PRO A 212 1.76 -1.78 10.44
C PRO A 212 1.36 -2.07 11.88
N LEU A 213 0.42 -2.99 12.06
CA LEU A 213 0.04 -3.49 13.37
C LEU A 213 0.88 -4.72 13.72
N GLU A 214 1.30 -4.82 14.98
CA GLU A 214 1.97 -6.01 15.49
C GLU A 214 1.08 -7.24 15.25
N VAL A 215 1.71 -8.32 14.82
CA VAL A 215 1.00 -9.59 14.78
C VAL A 215 0.70 -9.99 16.21
N GLY A 216 -0.58 -10.20 16.53
CA GLY A 216 -0.99 -10.65 17.85
C GLY A 216 -0.13 -11.85 18.25
N LYS A 217 0.50 -11.79 19.44
CA LYS A 217 1.24 -12.94 19.98
C LYS A 217 0.27 -14.11 19.99
N ILE A 218 0.60 -15.17 19.25
CA ILE A 218 0.11 -16.50 19.59
C ILE A 218 0.76 -16.77 20.94
N HIS A 219 0.09 -16.40 22.04
CA HIS A 219 0.42 -17.00 23.34
C HIS A 219 0.28 -18.49 23.12
N GLY A 220 1.36 -19.22 23.41
CA GLY A 220 1.44 -20.64 23.13
C GLY A 220 0.19 -21.35 23.59
N LEU A 221 -0.30 -22.23 22.74
CA LEU A 221 -0.91 -23.48 23.19
C LEU A 221 0.20 -24.26 23.90
N THR A 222 0.61 -23.82 25.09
CA THR A 222 1.32 -24.66 26.04
C THR A 222 0.27 -25.56 26.66
N ASN A 223 0.27 -26.81 26.19
CA ASN A 223 -0.23 -28.03 26.85
C ASN A 223 -1.35 -27.84 27.88
N GLN A 224 -2.59 -27.97 27.42
CA GLN A 224 -3.64 -28.61 28.22
C GLN A 224 -3.95 -29.98 27.61
N PHE A 225 -2.99 -30.91 27.70
CA PHE A 225 -3.29 -32.34 27.67
C PHE A 225 -2.21 -33.06 28.49
N ALA A 226 -2.70 -33.68 29.57
CA ALA A 226 -2.05 -34.64 30.48
C ALA A 226 -0.86 -34.16 31.32
#